data_AF-A0A7W0J5Z8-F1
#
_entry.id   AF-A0A7W0J5Z8-F1
#
_cell.length_a   1.000
_cell.length_b   1.000
_cell.length_c   1.000
_cell.angle_alpha   90.00
_cell.angle_beta   90.00
_cell.angle_gamma   90.00
#
_symmetry.space_group_name_H-M   'P 1'
#
loop_
_entity.id
_entity.type
_entity.pdbx_description
1 polymer ?
#
loop_
_entity_poly.entity_id
_entity_poly.type
_entity_poly.pdbx_seq_one_letter_code
_entity_poly.pdbx_strand_id
1 'polypeptide(L)'
;FMRMSHMFGQGFWGEKVSSQQSAVSSQEDISLTIFKNALSGSKMAVHSRSSNVYATLDNDDFFQYLGGTAMAIRVLDGKTPEVYVTNMSNPKMPKQETLEKFMGREMRSRYLNPEWIKAMMKEGYAGARFVDKVVEHLWGWQVTVPEAVDAAKWNEMYETYVLDRNGLNIKEMFRQSRNMWAYQSIVARMLETVRKDYWKPDKKVVETLAKEYAESVKDVGLACCDHTCNNPLLTKFTSSVLMSVPGLKSQVNGFMKALDVIKNPEQQGSRAVEQQRRGAAKAKAVPSGSGKKVEGYEMQDITSSGASSAPIPYLFLVGFLLFLGLIMLGWRKRK
;
A
#
# COMPACT_ATOMS: atom_id res chain seq x y z
N PHE A 1 -8.73 -14.45 -6.76
CA PHE A 1 -9.34 -15.80 -6.72
C PHE A 1 -8.75 -16.71 -5.66
N MET A 2 -7.49 -17.19 -5.78
CA MET A 2 -6.96 -18.26 -4.90
C MET A 2 -6.89 -17.93 -3.40
N ARG A 3 -6.77 -16.64 -3.04
CA ARG A 3 -6.66 -16.18 -1.65
C ARG A 3 -8.00 -15.77 -1.01
N MET A 4 -9.05 -15.55 -1.81
CA MET A 4 -10.32 -14.94 -1.36
C MET A 4 -11.55 -15.85 -1.53
N SER A 5 -11.34 -17.09 -1.99
CA SER A 5 -12.42 -18.06 -2.27
C SER A 5 -12.85 -18.87 -1.04
N HIS A 6 -12.49 -18.43 0.17
CA HIS A 6 -12.87 -19.11 1.40
C HIS A 6 -14.33 -18.78 1.76
N MET A 7 -15.13 -19.80 2.04
CA MET A 7 -16.57 -19.63 2.29
C MET A 7 -16.85 -19.47 3.78
N PHE A 8 -17.76 -18.56 4.13
CA PHE A 8 -18.21 -18.32 5.50
C PHE A 8 -19.74 -18.25 5.56
N GLY A 9 -20.32 -18.71 6.67
CA GLY A 9 -21.77 -18.71 6.91
C GLY A 9 -22.45 -20.02 6.48
N GLN A 10 -23.68 -20.24 6.94
CA GLN A 10 -24.49 -21.44 6.62
C GLN A 10 -23.75 -22.78 6.84
N GLY A 11 -22.90 -22.85 7.88
CA GLY A 11 -22.11 -24.04 8.20
C GLY A 11 -20.65 -24.02 7.71
N PHE A 12 -20.26 -23.05 6.88
CA PHE A 12 -18.87 -22.88 6.43
C PHE A 12 -18.09 -21.90 7.34
N TRP A 13 -16.82 -22.22 7.62
CA TRP A 13 -15.94 -21.46 8.52
C TRP A 13 -14.55 -21.18 7.93
N GLY A 14 -14.50 -20.89 6.63
CA GLY A 14 -13.26 -20.54 5.92
C GLY A 14 -12.55 -21.74 5.28
N GLU A 15 -13.17 -22.91 5.32
CA GLU A 15 -12.67 -24.11 4.65
C GLU A 15 -12.79 -23.97 3.13
N LYS A 16 -11.82 -24.55 2.41
CA LYS A 16 -11.94 -24.78 0.97
C LYS A 16 -12.54 -26.15 0.77
N VAL A 17 -13.73 -26.20 0.19
CA VAL A 17 -14.42 -27.45 -0.10
C VAL A 17 -13.85 -28.00 -1.39
N SER A 18 -13.04 -29.05 -1.26
CA SER A 18 -12.57 -29.84 -2.40
C SER A 18 -13.57 -30.94 -2.72
N SER A 19 -13.56 -31.38 -3.97
CA SER A 19 -14.36 -32.51 -4.47
C SER A 19 -14.10 -33.86 -3.79
N GLN A 20 -13.16 -34.00 -2.85
CA GLN A 20 -13.01 -35.24 -2.08
C GLN A 20 -14.04 -35.38 -0.94
N GLN A 21 -14.74 -34.30 -0.57
CA GLN A 21 -15.82 -34.29 0.43
C GLN A 21 -17.22 -34.23 -0.18
N SER A 22 -17.33 -34.16 -1.51
CA SER A 22 -18.58 -34.14 -2.27
C SER A 22 -18.42 -35.13 -3.41
N ALA A 23 -19.33 -36.08 -3.65
CA ALA A 23 -19.18 -37.19 -4.61
C ALA A 23 -19.02 -36.78 -6.10
N VAL A 24 -18.02 -35.95 -6.44
CA VAL A 24 -17.75 -35.34 -7.74
C VAL A 24 -16.32 -35.71 -8.13
N SER A 25 -16.17 -36.32 -9.31
CA SER A 25 -14.92 -36.96 -9.75
C SER A 25 -13.88 -36.01 -10.38
N SER A 26 -14.14 -34.70 -10.42
CA SER A 26 -13.16 -33.70 -10.89
C SER A 26 -12.42 -33.11 -9.70
N GLN A 27 -11.12 -32.86 -9.83
CA GLN A 27 -10.27 -32.22 -8.82
C GLN A 27 -10.56 -30.70 -8.74
N GLU A 28 -11.83 -30.33 -8.68
CA GLU A 28 -12.33 -28.97 -8.83
C GLU A 28 -12.56 -28.34 -7.46
N ASP A 29 -11.95 -27.18 -7.23
CA ASP A 29 -12.14 -26.36 -6.04
C ASP A 29 -13.54 -25.73 -6.13
N ILE A 30 -14.54 -26.37 -5.51
CA ILE A 30 -15.95 -25.95 -5.54
C ILE A 30 -16.07 -24.53 -4.99
N SER A 31 -15.30 -24.20 -3.95
CA SER A 31 -15.28 -22.86 -3.36
C SER A 31 -14.80 -21.80 -4.36
N LEU A 32 -13.79 -22.12 -5.16
CA LEU A 32 -13.33 -21.27 -6.25
C LEU A 32 -14.40 -21.10 -7.34
N THR A 33 -15.07 -22.16 -7.76
CA THR A 33 -16.12 -22.11 -8.79
C THR A 33 -17.31 -21.27 -8.32
N ILE A 34 -17.79 -21.49 -7.08
CA ILE A 34 -18.86 -20.68 -6.47
C ILE A 34 -18.45 -19.21 -6.40
N PHE A 35 -17.23 -18.91 -5.94
CA PHE A 35 -16.76 -17.54 -5.83
C PHE A 35 -16.70 -16.83 -7.20
N LYS A 36 -16.26 -17.52 -8.26
CA LYS A 36 -16.30 -16.97 -9.63
C LYS A 36 -17.73 -16.72 -10.09
N ASN A 37 -18.64 -17.66 -9.86
CA ASN A 37 -20.05 -17.53 -10.26
C ASN A 37 -20.73 -16.37 -9.51
N ALA A 38 -20.42 -16.16 -8.23
CA ALA A 38 -20.95 -15.06 -7.44
C ALA A 38 -20.45 -13.68 -7.92
N LEU A 39 -19.23 -13.60 -8.46
CA LEU A 39 -18.67 -12.37 -9.00
C LEU A 39 -19.19 -12.06 -10.41
N SER A 40 -19.36 -13.08 -11.26
CA SER A 40 -19.76 -12.87 -12.65
C SER A 40 -21.13 -12.19 -12.75
N GLY A 41 -21.26 -11.26 -13.69
CA GLY A 41 -22.46 -10.46 -13.90
C GLY A 41 -22.56 -9.21 -13.03
N SER A 42 -21.71 -9.06 -12.01
CA SER A 42 -21.66 -7.90 -11.13
C SER A 42 -21.45 -6.60 -11.90
N LYS A 43 -22.35 -5.63 -11.71
CA LYS A 43 -22.28 -4.32 -12.39
C LYS A 43 -21.46 -3.29 -11.62
N MET A 44 -21.35 -3.45 -10.31
CA MET A 44 -20.68 -2.52 -9.43
C MET A 44 -19.80 -3.26 -8.43
N ALA A 45 -18.63 -2.69 -8.15
CA ALA A 45 -17.81 -3.05 -7.00
C ALA A 45 -17.77 -1.86 -6.04
N VAL A 46 -18.08 -2.09 -4.76
CA VAL A 46 -18.25 -1.02 -3.78
C VAL A 46 -17.39 -1.30 -2.55
N HIS A 47 -16.75 -0.26 -2.03
CA HIS A 47 -16.15 -0.30 -0.68
C HIS A 47 -16.49 0.98 0.08
N SER A 48 -16.81 0.83 1.35
CA SER A 48 -17.11 1.95 2.23
C SER A 48 -15.87 2.51 2.91
N ARG A 49 -15.88 3.81 3.20
CA ARG A 49 -14.81 4.50 3.94
C ARG A 49 -15.41 5.53 4.88
N SER A 50 -15.07 5.47 6.17
CA SER A 50 -15.58 6.36 7.22
C SER A 50 -14.50 7.28 7.84
N SER A 51 -13.31 7.40 7.21
CA SER A 51 -12.10 7.75 7.97
C SER A 51 -11.62 9.21 8.07
N ASN A 52 -11.68 10.15 7.14
CA ASN A 52 -10.82 11.37 7.12
C ASN A 52 -9.28 11.16 7.15
N VAL A 53 -8.72 10.14 7.78
CA VAL A 53 -7.28 9.82 7.76
C VAL A 53 -6.92 9.01 6.51
N TYR A 54 -7.42 7.79 6.39
CA TYR A 54 -7.09 6.86 5.29
C TYR A 54 -7.93 7.11 4.06
N ALA A 55 -7.35 7.14 2.87
CA ALA A 55 -8.09 7.33 1.60
C ALA A 55 -7.65 6.26 0.57
N THR A 56 -7.88 6.47 -0.73
CA THR A 56 -7.66 5.41 -1.74
C THR A 56 -6.19 5.10 -2.02
N LEU A 57 -5.28 6.07 -1.84
CA LEU A 57 -3.83 5.91 -2.10
C LEU A 57 -3.01 5.90 -0.82
N ASP A 58 -3.66 5.91 0.34
CA ASP A 58 -3.01 5.99 1.65
C ASP A 58 -2.40 4.64 2.07
N ASN A 59 -3.14 3.56 1.82
CA ASN A 59 -2.73 2.18 2.06
C ASN A 59 -2.99 1.30 0.83
N ASP A 60 -2.41 0.11 0.87
CA ASP A 60 -2.51 -0.89 -0.19
C ASP A 60 -3.78 -1.74 -0.11
N ASP A 61 -4.32 -1.95 1.09
CA ASP A 61 -5.55 -2.72 1.30
C ASP A 61 -6.68 -2.26 0.39
N PHE A 62 -6.87 -0.94 0.22
CA PHE A 62 -8.03 -0.46 -0.53
C PHE A 62 -8.03 -0.93 -1.98
N PHE A 63 -6.89 -0.88 -2.68
CA PHE A 63 -6.82 -1.44 -4.04
C PHE A 63 -6.73 -2.96 -4.03
N GLN A 64 -6.12 -3.59 -3.01
CA GLN A 64 -6.04 -5.05 -2.92
C GLN A 64 -7.43 -5.68 -2.83
N TYR A 65 -8.32 -5.12 -2.02
CA TYR A 65 -9.69 -5.63 -1.84
C TYR A 65 -10.64 -5.10 -2.90
N LEU A 66 -10.86 -3.79 -2.99
CA LEU A 66 -11.82 -3.21 -3.93
C LEU A 66 -11.33 -3.34 -5.38
N GLY A 67 -10.09 -2.91 -5.64
CA GLY A 67 -9.48 -3.04 -6.96
C GLY A 67 -9.30 -4.50 -7.37
N GLY A 68 -8.84 -5.37 -6.47
CA GLY A 68 -8.70 -6.80 -6.75
C GLY A 68 -10.02 -7.48 -7.08
N THR A 69 -11.12 -7.08 -6.42
CA THR A 69 -12.47 -7.53 -6.74
C THR A 69 -12.92 -7.05 -8.11
N ALA A 70 -12.71 -5.76 -8.43
CA ALA A 70 -13.02 -5.20 -9.74
C ALA A 70 -12.23 -5.89 -10.87
N MET A 71 -10.94 -6.16 -10.64
CA MET A 71 -10.10 -6.93 -11.57
C MET A 71 -10.61 -8.36 -11.74
N ALA A 72 -11.01 -9.03 -10.66
CA ALA A 72 -11.55 -10.39 -10.73
C ALA A 72 -12.84 -10.44 -11.57
N ILE A 73 -13.74 -9.47 -11.39
CA ILE A 73 -14.94 -9.31 -12.23
C ILE A 73 -14.53 -9.05 -13.69
N ARG A 74 -13.56 -8.15 -13.96
CA ARG A 74 -13.04 -7.92 -15.32
C ARG A 74 -12.52 -9.19 -15.98
N VAL A 75 -11.81 -10.04 -15.24
CA VAL A 75 -11.27 -11.31 -15.78
C VAL A 75 -12.40 -12.26 -16.19
N LEU A 76 -13.52 -12.28 -15.46
CA LEU A 76 -14.67 -13.15 -15.76
C LEU A 76 -15.55 -12.60 -16.88
N ASP A 77 -15.85 -11.30 -16.83
CA ASP A 77 -16.88 -10.68 -17.66
C ASP A 77 -16.30 -9.88 -18.84
N GLY A 78 -14.97 -9.78 -18.96
CA GLY A 78 -14.26 -9.06 -20.01
C GLY A 78 -14.25 -7.53 -19.86
N LYS A 79 -14.93 -6.97 -18.85
CA LYS A 79 -15.00 -5.52 -18.60
C LYS A 79 -14.96 -5.19 -17.11
N THR A 80 -14.31 -4.08 -16.75
CA THR A 80 -14.31 -3.58 -15.38
C THR A 80 -15.74 -3.16 -14.97
N PRO A 81 -16.25 -3.56 -13.78
CA PRO A 81 -17.52 -3.04 -13.26
C PRO A 81 -17.35 -1.56 -12.89
N GLU A 82 -18.45 -0.86 -12.65
CA GLU A 82 -18.35 0.49 -12.07
C GLU A 82 -17.81 0.40 -10.64
N VAL A 83 -16.75 1.15 -10.35
CA VAL A 83 -16.07 1.10 -9.05
C VAL A 83 -16.42 2.32 -8.22
N TYR A 84 -16.92 2.08 -7.02
CA TYR A 84 -17.56 3.08 -6.19
C TYR A 84 -17.01 3.09 -4.76
N VAL A 85 -16.84 4.29 -4.21
CA VAL A 85 -16.49 4.54 -2.81
C VAL A 85 -17.70 5.11 -2.09
N THR A 86 -18.19 4.40 -1.08
CA THR A 86 -19.20 4.94 -0.15
C THR A 86 -18.49 5.80 0.89
N ASN A 87 -18.40 7.09 0.63
CA ASN A 87 -17.71 8.07 1.46
C ASN A 87 -18.59 8.52 2.63
N MET A 88 -18.30 7.99 3.80
CA MET A 88 -18.98 8.27 5.07
C MET A 88 -18.08 9.06 6.03
N SER A 89 -17.06 9.75 5.53
CA SER A 89 -16.13 10.49 6.40
C SER A 89 -16.74 11.72 7.05
N ASN A 90 -17.86 12.20 6.49
CA ASN A 90 -18.82 13.03 7.20
C ASN A 90 -20.08 12.19 7.45
N PRO A 91 -20.33 11.72 8.70
CA PRO A 91 -21.47 10.86 9.00
C PRO A 91 -22.82 11.57 8.78
N LYS A 92 -22.85 12.91 8.77
CA LYS A 92 -24.08 13.68 8.48
C LYS A 92 -24.41 13.79 7.00
N MET A 93 -23.45 13.51 6.12
CA MET A 93 -23.61 13.63 4.66
C MET A 93 -22.84 12.52 3.93
N PRO A 94 -23.26 11.25 4.05
CA PRO A 94 -22.65 10.17 3.29
C PRO A 94 -22.87 10.38 1.79
N LYS A 95 -21.86 10.05 0.98
CA LYS A 95 -21.89 10.20 -0.48
C LYS A 95 -21.46 8.91 -1.16
N GLN A 96 -22.15 8.55 -2.24
CA GLN A 96 -21.70 7.53 -3.17
C GLN A 96 -20.93 8.19 -4.30
N GLU A 97 -19.66 7.84 -4.48
CA GLU A 97 -18.79 8.50 -5.45
C GLU A 97 -18.08 7.46 -6.32
N THR A 98 -17.91 7.74 -7.61
CA THR A 98 -17.04 6.91 -8.44
C THR A 98 -15.61 6.98 -7.90
N LEU A 99 -14.84 5.91 -8.05
CA LEU A 99 -13.44 5.85 -7.64
C LEU A 99 -12.64 7.00 -8.24
N GLU A 100 -12.83 7.27 -9.53
CA GLU A 100 -12.14 8.34 -10.25
C GLU A 100 -12.38 9.71 -9.61
N LYS A 101 -13.65 10.05 -9.32
CA LYS A 101 -14.02 11.33 -8.69
C LYS A 101 -13.45 11.45 -7.28
N PHE A 102 -13.51 10.38 -6.49
CA PHE A 102 -12.98 10.38 -5.14
C PHE A 102 -11.44 10.53 -5.15
N MET A 103 -10.75 9.71 -5.94
CA MET A 103 -9.28 9.70 -6.07
C MET A 103 -8.77 11.04 -6.61
N GLY A 104 -9.44 11.62 -7.61
CA GLY A 104 -9.05 12.92 -8.16
C GLY A 104 -9.13 14.06 -7.14
N ARG A 105 -10.12 14.03 -6.23
CA ARG A 105 -10.20 14.98 -5.11
C ARG A 105 -9.15 14.69 -4.03
N GLU A 106 -8.92 13.43 -3.72
CA GLU A 106 -7.89 13.00 -2.78
C GLU A 106 -6.50 13.47 -3.20
N MET A 107 -6.11 13.22 -4.46
CA MET A 107 -4.83 13.67 -5.01
C MET A 107 -4.65 15.19 -4.88
N ARG A 108 -5.66 15.98 -5.26
CA ARG A 108 -5.59 17.45 -5.19
C ARG A 108 -5.56 18.00 -3.76
N SER A 109 -6.27 17.36 -2.83
CA SER A 109 -6.30 17.80 -1.44
C SER A 109 -5.05 17.40 -0.65
N ARG A 110 -4.33 16.35 -1.09
CA ARG A 110 -3.19 15.74 -0.39
C ARG A 110 -1.95 15.67 -1.25
N TYR A 111 -1.84 14.66 -2.11
CA TYR A 111 -0.57 14.25 -2.71
C TYR A 111 0.01 15.23 -3.73
N LEU A 112 -0.83 16.10 -4.27
CA LEU A 112 -0.44 17.16 -5.19
C LEU A 112 -0.39 18.54 -4.50
N ASN A 113 -0.81 18.60 -3.23
CA ASN A 113 -0.91 19.83 -2.46
C ASN A 113 0.44 20.16 -1.81
N PRO A 114 1.04 21.33 -2.09
CA PRO A 114 2.34 21.71 -1.54
C PRO A 114 2.35 21.75 -0.01
N GLU A 115 1.25 22.10 0.65
CA GLU A 115 1.19 22.16 2.12
C GLU A 115 1.21 20.76 2.75
N TRP A 116 0.54 19.80 2.12
CA TRP A 116 0.61 18.41 2.56
C TRP A 116 2.01 17.83 2.34
N ILE A 117 2.63 18.11 1.19
CA ILE A 117 4.00 17.66 0.89
C ILE A 117 4.99 18.22 1.92
N LYS A 118 4.95 19.53 2.21
CA LYS A 118 5.80 20.15 3.25
C LYS A 118 5.61 19.49 4.62
N ALA A 119 4.35 19.24 5.00
CA ALA A 119 4.04 18.60 6.28
C ALA A 119 4.60 17.17 6.35
N MET A 120 4.43 16.37 5.30
CA MET A 120 5.00 15.01 5.26
C MET A 120 6.53 15.04 5.28
N MET A 121 7.16 15.89 4.47
CA MET A 121 8.63 15.94 4.42
C MET A 121 9.25 16.40 5.76
N LYS A 122 8.51 17.15 6.59
CA LYS A 122 8.92 17.52 7.96
C LYS A 122 9.04 16.32 8.90
N GLU A 123 8.30 15.24 8.64
CA GLU A 123 8.38 13.96 9.38
C GLU A 123 9.61 13.12 8.99
N GLY A 124 10.51 13.68 8.18
CA GLY A 124 11.77 13.05 7.82
C GLY A 124 11.58 11.74 7.05
N TYR A 125 12.34 10.72 7.43
CA TYR A 125 12.39 9.44 6.70
C TYR A 125 11.00 8.81 6.51
N ALA A 126 10.16 8.86 7.55
CA ALA A 126 8.84 8.23 7.54
C ALA A 126 7.88 8.93 6.58
N GLY A 127 7.86 10.27 6.59
CA GLY A 127 7.01 11.03 5.66
C GLY A 127 7.47 10.91 4.22
N ALA A 128 8.79 10.91 3.96
CA ALA A 128 9.33 10.63 2.63
C ALA A 128 8.96 9.23 2.12
N ARG A 129 9.00 8.22 2.99
CA ARG A 129 8.52 6.86 2.67
C ARG A 129 7.01 6.86 2.38
N PHE A 130 6.22 7.62 3.13
CA PHE A 130 4.78 7.71 2.89
C PHE A 130 4.48 8.28 1.51
N VAL A 131 5.18 9.35 1.11
CA VAL A 131 5.08 9.93 -0.24
C VAL A 131 5.39 8.90 -1.34
N ASP A 132 6.45 8.10 -1.16
CA ASP A 132 6.76 6.99 -2.07
C ASP A 132 5.61 5.97 -2.15
N LYS A 133 5.04 5.58 -1.00
CA LYS A 133 3.93 4.62 -0.97
C LYS A 133 2.68 5.09 -1.70
N VAL A 134 2.40 6.39 -1.74
CA VAL A 134 1.30 6.92 -2.56
C VAL A 134 1.48 6.60 -4.05
N VAL A 135 2.70 6.74 -4.58
CA VAL A 135 3.04 6.42 -5.98
C VAL A 135 2.92 4.91 -6.22
N GLU A 136 3.34 4.11 -5.23
CA GLU A 136 3.17 2.66 -5.24
C GLU A 136 1.70 2.24 -5.31
N HIS A 137 0.83 2.86 -4.52
CA HIS A 137 -0.60 2.55 -4.49
C HIS A 137 -1.33 3.06 -5.72
N LEU A 138 -0.90 4.18 -6.31
CA LEU A 138 -1.43 4.65 -7.60
C LEU A 138 -1.19 3.61 -8.70
N TRP A 139 -0.02 2.96 -8.68
CA TRP A 139 0.25 1.81 -9.55
C TRP A 139 -0.64 0.60 -9.24
N GLY A 140 -0.87 0.29 -7.97
CA GLY A 140 -1.82 -0.75 -7.56
C GLY A 140 -3.21 -0.54 -8.17
N TRP A 141 -3.70 0.70 -8.15
CA TRP A 141 -4.94 1.09 -8.82
C TRP A 141 -4.85 1.02 -10.34
N GLN A 142 -3.74 1.45 -10.96
CA GLN A 142 -3.55 1.37 -12.41
C GLN A 142 -3.70 -0.06 -12.93
N VAL A 143 -3.21 -1.05 -12.19
CA VAL A 143 -3.29 -2.46 -12.60
C VAL A 143 -4.68 -3.03 -12.34
N THR A 144 -5.27 -2.70 -11.18
CA THR A 144 -6.57 -3.24 -10.77
C THR A 144 -7.74 -2.60 -11.52
N VAL A 145 -7.76 -1.28 -11.63
CA VAL A 145 -8.81 -0.45 -12.23
C VAL A 145 -8.15 0.61 -13.14
N PRO A 146 -7.63 0.22 -14.32
CA PRO A 146 -6.88 1.10 -15.20
C PRO A 146 -7.68 2.34 -15.64
N GLU A 147 -9.01 2.23 -15.72
CA GLU A 147 -9.90 3.33 -16.10
C GLU A 147 -9.93 4.45 -15.04
N ALA A 148 -9.60 4.15 -13.78
CA ALA A 148 -9.53 5.16 -12.72
C ALA A 148 -8.20 5.92 -12.71
N VAL A 149 -7.15 5.39 -13.34
CA VAL A 149 -5.80 5.98 -13.38
C VAL A 149 -5.43 6.30 -14.82
N ASP A 150 -5.66 7.55 -15.20
CA ASP A 150 -5.36 8.08 -16.53
C ASP A 150 -3.97 8.73 -16.59
N ALA A 151 -3.54 9.07 -17.81
CA ALA A 151 -2.24 9.71 -18.04
C ALA A 151 -2.10 11.04 -17.27
N ALA A 152 -3.19 11.78 -17.07
CA ALA A 152 -3.17 13.04 -16.33
C ALA A 152 -2.71 12.85 -14.88
N LYS A 153 -3.16 11.80 -14.19
CA LYS A 153 -2.71 11.51 -12.82
C LYS A 153 -1.21 11.21 -12.75
N TRP A 154 -0.66 10.45 -13.69
CA TRP A 154 0.79 10.21 -13.76
C TRP A 154 1.57 11.48 -14.10
N ASN A 155 1.06 12.29 -15.04
CA ASN A 155 1.66 13.58 -15.38
C ASN A 155 1.68 14.51 -14.15
N GLU A 156 0.57 14.65 -13.42
CA GLU A 156 0.51 15.48 -12.21
C GLU A 156 1.50 15.01 -11.12
N MET A 157 1.68 13.69 -10.96
CA MET A 157 2.68 13.14 -10.03
C MET A 157 4.11 13.44 -10.49
N TYR A 158 4.42 13.26 -11.79
CA TYR A 158 5.71 13.60 -12.37
C TYR A 158 6.03 15.09 -12.23
N GLU A 159 5.09 15.95 -12.59
CA GLU A 159 5.25 17.40 -12.48
C GLU A 159 5.48 17.83 -11.03
N THR A 160 4.77 17.21 -10.09
CA THR A 160 4.85 17.56 -8.67
C THR A 160 6.16 17.10 -8.04
N TYR A 161 6.53 15.83 -8.24
CA TYR A 161 7.63 15.20 -7.50
C TYR A 161 8.96 15.17 -8.26
N VAL A 162 8.95 15.29 -9.58
CA VAL A 162 10.17 15.22 -10.41
C VAL A 162 10.49 16.58 -11.03
N LEU A 163 9.53 17.23 -11.70
CA LEU A 163 9.75 18.58 -12.23
C LEU A 163 9.68 19.67 -11.16
N ASP A 164 9.18 19.35 -9.97
CA ASP A 164 9.01 20.28 -8.87
C ASP A 164 8.20 21.53 -9.27
N ARG A 165 7.01 21.32 -9.85
CA ARG A 165 6.13 22.40 -10.34
C ARG A 165 5.78 23.45 -9.27
N ASN A 166 5.91 23.07 -8.00
CA ASN A 166 5.60 23.90 -6.84
C ASN A 166 6.83 24.63 -6.27
N GLY A 167 8.04 24.41 -6.82
CA GLY A 167 9.29 25.04 -6.37
C GLY A 167 9.67 24.71 -4.93
N LEU A 168 9.37 23.50 -4.46
CA LEU A 168 9.62 23.04 -3.09
C LEU A 168 11.05 22.52 -2.88
N ASN A 169 11.85 22.41 -3.93
CA ASN A 169 13.12 21.70 -3.95
C ASN A 169 12.94 20.23 -3.52
N ILE A 170 11.99 19.52 -4.15
CA ILE A 170 11.57 18.16 -3.75
C ILE A 170 12.76 17.23 -3.52
N LYS A 171 13.71 17.16 -4.46
CA LYS A 171 14.89 16.30 -4.34
C LYS A 171 15.71 16.63 -3.09
N GLU A 172 15.84 17.91 -2.75
CA GLU A 172 16.53 18.33 -1.54
C GLU A 172 15.74 18.00 -0.27
N MET A 173 14.41 18.10 -0.29
CA MET A 173 13.58 17.62 0.81
C MET A 173 13.82 16.13 1.08
N PHE A 174 13.97 15.29 0.04
CA PHE A 174 14.30 13.86 0.21
C PHE A 174 15.72 13.62 0.75
N ARG A 175 16.69 14.50 0.44
CA ARG A 175 18.02 14.45 1.07
C ARG A 175 17.95 14.81 2.54
N GLN A 176 17.26 15.89 2.88
CA GLN A 176 17.11 16.36 4.27
C GLN A 176 16.32 15.36 5.13
N SER A 177 15.35 14.67 4.54
CA SER A 177 14.62 13.58 5.18
C SER A 177 15.45 12.31 5.39
N ARG A 178 16.69 12.28 4.86
CA ARG A 178 17.60 11.12 4.84
C ARG A 178 17.01 9.91 4.12
N ASN A 179 16.19 10.13 3.10
CA ASN A 179 15.50 9.05 2.39
C ASN A 179 15.48 9.27 0.87
N MET A 180 16.66 9.41 0.25
CA MET A 180 16.78 9.47 -1.21
C MET A 180 16.37 8.16 -1.90
N TRP A 181 16.34 7.03 -1.18
CA TRP A 181 15.80 5.76 -1.70
C TRP A 181 14.29 5.83 -1.95
N ALA A 182 13.53 6.59 -1.18
CA ALA A 182 12.12 6.85 -1.46
C ALA A 182 11.95 7.66 -2.75
N TYR A 183 12.75 8.71 -2.97
CA TYR A 183 12.74 9.45 -4.24
C TYR A 183 13.07 8.54 -5.43
N GLN A 184 14.12 7.72 -5.28
CA GLN A 184 14.50 6.74 -6.28
C GLN A 184 13.36 5.77 -6.60
N SER A 185 12.66 5.28 -5.57
CA SER A 185 11.54 4.36 -5.71
C SER A 185 10.38 4.99 -6.50
N ILE A 186 10.06 6.27 -6.24
CA ILE A 186 9.08 7.05 -7.00
C ILE A 186 9.43 7.11 -8.49
N VAL A 187 10.66 7.53 -8.80
CA VAL A 187 11.12 7.68 -10.20
C VAL A 187 11.18 6.33 -10.91
N ALA A 188 11.69 5.29 -10.24
CA ALA A 188 11.73 3.94 -10.77
C ALA A 188 10.31 3.38 -11.03
N ARG A 189 9.35 3.67 -10.14
CA ARG A 189 7.95 3.26 -10.34
C ARG A 189 7.34 3.95 -11.54
N MET A 190 7.54 5.27 -11.68
CA MET A 190 7.09 6.03 -12.86
C MET A 190 7.70 5.49 -14.16
N LEU A 191 8.99 5.11 -14.18
CA LEU A 191 9.57 4.45 -15.36
C LEU A 191 8.98 3.08 -15.64
N GLU A 192 8.65 2.31 -14.60
CA GLU A 192 8.06 0.99 -14.75
C GLU A 192 6.65 1.07 -15.36
N THR A 193 5.87 2.10 -15.03
CA THR A 193 4.55 2.30 -15.65
C THR A 193 4.68 2.62 -17.14
N VAL A 194 5.72 3.38 -17.54
CA VAL A 194 6.06 3.62 -18.95
C VAL A 194 6.48 2.32 -19.64
N ARG A 195 7.41 1.57 -19.05
CA ARG A 195 7.91 0.32 -19.63
C ARG A 195 6.80 -0.71 -19.83
N LYS A 196 5.83 -0.73 -18.92
CA LYS A 196 4.66 -1.63 -18.97
C LYS A 196 3.50 -1.08 -19.82
N ASP A 197 3.70 0.04 -20.52
CA ASP A 197 2.75 0.66 -21.45
C ASP A 197 1.48 1.26 -20.82
N TYR A 198 1.44 1.38 -19.48
CA TYR A 198 0.29 1.98 -18.77
C TYR A 198 0.29 3.51 -18.84
N TRP A 199 1.47 4.12 -18.93
CA TRP A 199 1.63 5.56 -19.08
C TRP A 199 2.52 5.86 -20.28
N LYS A 200 2.04 6.69 -21.21
CA LYS A 200 2.74 7.02 -22.47
C LYS A 200 3.07 8.51 -22.52
N PRO A 201 4.01 9.00 -21.69
CA PRO A 201 4.38 10.41 -21.72
C PRO A 201 5.31 10.70 -22.90
N ASP A 202 5.56 11.99 -23.13
CA ASP A 202 6.53 12.44 -24.13
C ASP A 202 7.93 11.88 -23.84
N LYS A 203 8.71 11.72 -24.90
CA LYS A 203 10.09 11.21 -24.84
C LYS A 203 10.94 11.91 -23.77
N LYS A 204 10.81 13.23 -23.66
CA LYS A 204 11.56 14.06 -22.69
C LYS A 204 11.26 13.66 -21.24
N VAL A 205 10.03 13.27 -20.93
CA VAL A 205 9.65 12.79 -19.59
C VAL A 205 10.36 11.48 -19.28
N VAL A 206 10.35 10.54 -20.23
CA VAL A 206 11.04 9.24 -20.10
C VAL A 206 12.55 9.43 -19.91
N GLU A 207 13.17 10.29 -20.71
CA GLU A 207 14.60 10.63 -20.61
C GLU A 207 14.93 11.26 -19.25
N THR A 208 14.08 12.18 -18.77
CA THR A 208 14.24 12.82 -17.45
C THR A 208 14.16 11.79 -16.33
N LEU A 209 13.14 10.94 -16.35
CA LEU A 209 12.98 9.89 -15.34
C LEU A 209 14.16 8.91 -15.33
N ALA A 210 14.64 8.48 -16.50
CA ALA A 210 15.80 7.58 -16.60
C ALA A 210 17.07 8.23 -16.04
N LYS A 211 17.31 9.50 -16.36
CA LYS A 211 18.41 10.29 -15.81
C LYS A 211 18.30 10.41 -14.28
N GLU A 212 17.13 10.79 -13.78
CA GLU A 212 16.87 10.94 -12.35
C GLU A 212 17.07 9.63 -11.58
N TYR A 213 16.66 8.51 -12.17
CA TYR A 213 16.89 7.20 -11.60
C TYR A 213 18.39 6.89 -11.52
N ALA A 214 19.14 7.06 -12.61
CA ALA A 214 20.58 6.80 -12.63
C ALA A 214 21.36 7.73 -11.69
N GLU A 215 20.98 9.00 -11.60
CA GLU A 215 21.59 9.96 -10.68
C GLU A 215 21.35 9.61 -9.21
N SER A 216 20.12 9.21 -8.86
CA SER A 216 19.83 8.74 -7.50
C SER A 216 20.63 7.48 -7.14
N VAL A 217 20.83 6.56 -8.09
CA VAL A 217 21.66 5.36 -7.90
C VAL A 217 23.12 5.74 -7.68
N LYS A 218 23.63 6.74 -8.41
CA LYS A 218 24.98 7.26 -8.19
C LYS A 218 25.12 7.91 -6.80
N ASP A 219 24.09 8.60 -6.32
CA ASP A 219 24.10 9.33 -5.05
C ASP A 219 24.07 8.38 -3.84
N VAL A 220 23.11 7.45 -3.80
CA VAL A 220 22.83 6.63 -2.59
C VAL A 220 22.87 5.11 -2.84
N GLY A 221 23.30 4.67 -4.02
CA GLY A 221 23.16 3.28 -4.44
C GLY A 221 21.72 2.93 -4.80
N LEU A 222 21.45 1.64 -5.01
CA LEU A 222 20.09 1.17 -5.26
C LEU A 222 19.33 0.94 -3.95
N ALA A 223 18.05 1.29 -3.95
CA ALA A 223 17.10 1.15 -2.85
C ALA A 223 16.74 -0.30 -2.58
N CYS A 224 16.77 -1.15 -3.62
CA CYS A 224 16.34 -2.55 -3.55
C CYS A 224 14.95 -2.77 -2.95
N CYS A 225 14.01 -1.87 -3.25
CA CYS A 225 12.58 -2.14 -3.12
C CYS A 225 12.07 -3.10 -4.21
N ASP A 226 10.81 -3.53 -4.08
CA ASP A 226 10.17 -4.61 -4.85
C ASP A 226 10.30 -4.48 -6.38
N HIS A 227 10.48 -3.27 -6.92
CA HIS A 227 10.55 -2.99 -8.36
C HIS A 227 11.91 -2.48 -8.87
N THR A 228 12.95 -2.39 -8.04
CA THR A 228 14.26 -1.83 -8.45
C THR A 228 15.34 -2.91 -8.67
N CYS A 229 15.90 -3.50 -7.60
CA CYS A 229 17.08 -4.36 -7.72
C CYS A 229 16.83 -5.71 -8.41
N ASN A 230 15.63 -6.27 -8.25
CA ASN A 230 15.24 -7.53 -8.88
C ASN A 230 14.32 -7.34 -10.09
N ASN A 231 14.52 -6.25 -10.84
CA ASN A 231 13.72 -5.96 -12.03
C ASN A 231 14.61 -5.82 -13.28
N PRO A 232 15.06 -6.93 -13.88
CA PRO A 232 15.96 -6.90 -15.04
C PRO A 232 15.33 -6.23 -16.26
N LEU A 233 14.00 -6.23 -16.37
CA LEU A 233 13.29 -5.57 -17.46
C LEU A 233 13.35 -4.04 -17.31
N LEU A 234 13.15 -3.52 -16.11
CA LEU A 234 13.33 -2.09 -15.82
C LEU A 234 14.77 -1.66 -15.97
N THR A 235 15.72 -2.49 -15.54
CA THR A 235 17.15 -2.26 -15.77
C THR A 235 17.42 -2.09 -17.26
N LYS A 236 17.02 -3.07 -18.08
CA LYS A 236 17.25 -3.05 -19.54
C LYS A 236 16.60 -1.82 -20.19
N PHE A 237 15.37 -1.50 -19.80
CA PHE A 237 14.65 -0.33 -20.28
C PHE A 237 15.38 0.97 -19.95
N THR A 238 15.73 1.17 -18.68
CA THR A 238 16.47 2.34 -18.20
C THR A 238 17.81 2.48 -18.94
N SER A 239 18.59 1.41 -19.05
CA SER A 239 19.88 1.42 -19.77
C SER A 239 19.69 1.79 -21.25
N SER A 240 18.66 1.26 -21.91
CA SER A 240 18.35 1.59 -23.31
C SER A 240 18.03 3.08 -23.48
N VAL A 241 17.22 3.65 -22.59
CA VAL A 241 16.89 5.08 -22.62
C VAL A 241 18.17 5.91 -22.42
N LEU A 242 18.98 5.61 -21.40
CA LEU A 242 20.22 6.34 -21.13
C LEU A 242 21.23 6.26 -22.28
N MET A 243 21.35 5.10 -22.95
CA MET A 243 22.23 4.96 -24.13
C MET A 243 21.77 5.79 -25.32
N SER A 244 20.46 6.02 -25.44
CA SER A 244 19.87 6.81 -26.53
C SER A 244 20.00 8.33 -26.36
N VAL A 245 20.29 8.80 -25.15
CA VAL A 245 20.44 10.24 -24.84
C VAL A 245 21.91 10.66 -24.92
N PRO A 246 22.27 11.62 -25.77
CA PRO A 246 23.62 12.19 -25.80
C PRO A 246 24.04 12.71 -24.42
N GLY A 247 25.25 12.35 -23.97
CA GLY A 247 25.80 12.77 -22.67
C GLY A 247 25.45 11.88 -21.46
N LEU A 248 24.51 10.94 -21.58
CA LEU A 248 24.14 10.04 -20.46
C LEU A 248 24.75 8.63 -20.53
N LYS A 249 25.49 8.30 -21.60
CA LYS A 249 26.13 6.99 -21.77
C LYS A 249 27.02 6.58 -20.58
N SER A 250 27.74 7.54 -19.98
CA SER A 250 28.61 7.28 -18.83
C SER A 250 27.82 6.90 -17.56
N GLN A 251 26.56 7.32 -17.45
CA GLN A 251 25.70 6.98 -16.31
C GLN A 251 25.30 5.50 -16.34
N VAL A 252 25.24 4.87 -17.52
CA VAL A 252 24.94 3.44 -17.68
C VAL A 252 25.94 2.59 -16.92
N ASN A 253 27.24 2.90 -17.02
CA ASN A 253 28.29 2.13 -16.35
C ASN A 253 28.15 2.22 -14.82
N GLY A 254 27.86 3.40 -14.29
CA GLY A 254 27.63 3.59 -12.85
C GLY A 254 26.40 2.83 -12.36
N PHE A 255 25.30 2.89 -13.12
CA PHE A 255 24.06 2.19 -12.83
C PHE A 255 24.25 0.66 -12.85
N MET A 256 24.90 0.12 -13.88
CA MET A 256 25.17 -1.32 -13.99
C MET A 256 26.14 -1.82 -12.92
N LYS A 257 27.15 -1.01 -12.55
CA LYS A 257 28.05 -1.33 -11.45
C LYS A 257 27.30 -1.42 -10.11
N ALA A 258 26.37 -0.51 -9.84
CA ALA A 258 25.56 -0.56 -8.63
C ALA A 258 24.70 -1.84 -8.55
N LEU A 259 24.16 -2.30 -9.68
CA LEU A 259 23.43 -3.58 -9.76
C LEU A 259 24.35 -4.78 -9.50
N ASP A 260 25.56 -4.75 -10.06
CA ASP A 260 26.54 -5.82 -9.87
C ASP A 260 26.97 -5.96 -8.39
N VAL A 261 27.19 -4.83 -7.69
CA VAL A 261 27.50 -4.81 -6.25
C VAL A 261 26.44 -5.56 -5.43
N ILE A 262 25.17 -5.43 -5.79
CA ILE A 262 24.06 -6.07 -5.08
C ILE A 262 23.90 -7.54 -5.45
N LYS A 263 24.15 -7.91 -6.70
CA LYS A 263 24.06 -9.30 -7.16
C LYS A 263 25.24 -10.15 -6.69
N ASN A 264 26.43 -9.55 -6.61
CA ASN A 264 27.69 -10.23 -6.29
C ASN A 264 28.40 -9.58 -5.09
N PRO A 265 27.80 -9.60 -3.89
CA PRO A 265 28.35 -8.88 -2.73
C PRO A 265 29.71 -9.41 -2.26
N GLU A 266 30.06 -10.66 -2.60
CA GLU A 266 31.31 -11.32 -2.19
C GLU A 266 32.54 -10.93 -3.03
N GLN A 267 32.34 -10.48 -4.28
CA GLN A 267 33.44 -10.15 -5.20
C GLN A 267 34.06 -8.76 -4.97
N GLN A 268 33.39 -7.88 -4.22
CA GLN A 268 33.88 -6.53 -3.93
C GLN A 268 34.21 -6.41 -2.44
N GLY A 269 35.44 -6.82 -2.08
CA GLY A 269 35.92 -6.87 -0.70
C GLY A 269 35.56 -5.64 0.16
N SER A 270 35.07 -5.93 1.38
CA SER A 270 34.82 -5.11 2.59
C SER A 270 34.61 -3.58 2.51
N ARG A 271 35.33 -2.83 1.69
CA ARG A 271 35.26 -1.35 1.60
C ARG A 271 33.98 -0.80 0.96
N ALA A 272 33.40 -1.46 -0.04
CA ALA A 272 32.18 -0.98 -0.70
C ALA A 272 30.94 -1.12 0.21
N VAL A 273 30.84 -2.25 0.91
CA VAL A 273 29.79 -2.52 1.90
C VAL A 273 29.92 -1.60 3.12
N GLU A 274 31.15 -1.28 3.54
CA GLU A 274 31.41 -0.40 4.68
C GLU A 274 31.06 1.08 4.39
N GLN A 275 31.29 1.55 3.16
CA GLN A 275 30.92 2.92 2.75
C GLN A 275 29.39 3.09 2.64
N GLN A 276 28.68 2.04 2.22
CA GLN A 276 27.21 2.00 2.16
C GLN A 276 26.58 1.91 3.56
N ARG A 277 27.20 1.14 4.49
CA ARG A 277 26.83 1.15 5.92
C ARG A 277 27.08 2.51 6.59
N ARG A 278 28.14 3.23 6.22
CA ARG A 278 28.43 4.58 6.76
C ARG A 278 27.43 5.65 6.31
N GLY A 279 26.82 5.51 5.13
CA GLY A 279 25.71 6.36 4.69
C GLY A 279 24.47 6.22 5.58
N ALA A 280 24.15 5.00 5.99
CA ALA A 280 23.10 4.72 6.98
C ALA A 280 23.50 5.14 8.42
N ALA A 281 24.78 4.99 8.79
CA ALA A 281 25.27 5.32 10.13
C ALA A 281 25.44 6.84 10.40
N LYS A 282 25.45 7.69 9.36
CA LYS A 282 25.40 9.16 9.52
C LYS A 282 24.00 9.68 9.85
N ALA A 283 22.97 8.84 9.76
CA ALA A 283 21.76 9.11 10.50
C ALA A 283 22.09 8.93 11.97
N LYS A 284 22.25 10.04 12.73
CA LYS A 284 22.22 9.99 14.21
C LYS A 284 21.09 9.02 14.58
N ALA A 285 21.46 7.90 15.19
CA ALA A 285 20.50 7.01 15.80
C ALA A 285 19.51 7.89 16.58
N VAL A 286 18.22 7.64 16.38
CA VAL A 286 17.18 8.16 17.25
C VAL A 286 17.71 8.02 18.68
N PRO A 287 17.69 9.07 19.53
CA PRO A 287 18.19 8.93 20.89
C PRO A 287 17.49 7.70 21.46
N SER A 288 18.26 6.68 21.84
CA SER A 288 17.69 5.51 22.47
C SER A 288 17.07 6.04 23.76
N GLY A 289 15.76 6.28 23.72
CA GLY A 289 15.01 6.52 24.94
C GLY A 289 15.33 5.35 25.84
N SER A 290 15.69 5.65 27.09
CA SER A 290 15.87 4.68 28.17
C SER A 290 14.55 4.01 28.56
N GLY A 291 13.75 3.60 27.56
CA GLY A 291 12.54 2.83 27.75
C GLY A 291 12.90 1.48 28.32
N LYS A 292 12.25 1.11 29.43
CA LYS A 292 12.35 -0.24 29.99
C LYS A 292 12.03 -1.26 28.90
N LYS A 293 12.86 -2.31 28.80
CA LYS A 293 12.50 -3.51 28.04
C LYS A 293 11.15 -4.01 28.57
N VAL A 294 10.16 -4.05 27.71
CA VAL A 294 8.90 -4.74 28.00
C VAL A 294 9.13 -6.19 27.60
N GLU A 295 9.14 -7.09 28.58
CA GLU A 295 9.12 -8.53 28.31
C GLU A 295 7.73 -8.88 27.75
N GLY A 296 7.72 -9.54 26.59
CA GLY A 296 6.49 -9.95 25.93
C GLY A 296 5.81 -11.10 26.66
N TYR A 297 4.50 -11.22 26.49
CA TYR A 297 3.74 -12.37 26.98
C TYR A 297 3.82 -13.51 25.95
N GLU A 298 4.09 -14.72 26.43
CA GLU A 298 4.01 -15.95 25.65
C GLU A 298 2.54 -16.41 25.59
N MET A 299 2.02 -16.63 24.39
CA MET A 299 0.69 -17.20 24.20
C MET A 299 0.74 -18.70 24.52
N GLN A 300 -0.03 -19.12 25.53
CA GLN A 300 -0.26 -20.53 25.81
C GLN A 300 -1.62 -20.96 25.27
N ASP A 301 -1.65 -22.10 24.58
CA ASP A 301 -2.90 -22.72 24.14
C ASP A 301 -3.70 -23.19 25.34
N ILE A 302 -4.87 -22.60 25.54
CA ILE A 302 -5.87 -23.05 26.51
C ILE A 302 -6.79 -24.05 25.83
N THR A 303 -6.55 -25.35 26.07
CA THR A 303 -7.53 -26.39 25.78
C THR A 303 -8.65 -26.34 26.83
N SER A 304 -9.58 -25.41 26.68
CA SER A 304 -10.88 -25.51 27.34
C SER A 304 -12.01 -25.22 26.36
N SER A 305 -12.70 -26.30 25.96
CA SER A 305 -13.98 -26.22 25.28
C SER A 305 -15.05 -25.83 26.32
N GLY A 306 -15.25 -24.53 26.51
CA GLY A 306 -16.30 -23.98 27.35
C GLY A 306 -16.74 -22.63 26.82
N ALA A 307 -18.06 -22.45 26.63
CA ALA A 307 -18.63 -21.22 26.12
C ALA A 307 -18.08 -20.00 26.89
N SER A 308 -17.59 -19.01 26.15
CA SER A 308 -17.06 -17.75 26.69
C SER A 308 -18.21 -16.90 27.26
N SER A 309 -18.60 -17.18 28.50
CA SER A 309 -19.24 -16.19 29.37
C SER A 309 -18.20 -15.74 30.38
N ALA A 310 -17.79 -14.47 30.31
CA ALA A 310 -16.98 -13.87 31.36
C ALA A 310 -17.67 -14.09 32.72
N PRO A 311 -16.93 -14.47 33.78
CA PRO A 311 -17.54 -14.65 35.09
C PRO A 311 -18.15 -13.31 35.53
N ILE A 312 -19.47 -13.30 35.81
CA ILE A 312 -20.15 -12.13 36.33
C ILE A 312 -19.44 -11.75 37.63
N PRO A 313 -18.83 -10.55 37.74
CA PRO A 313 -18.13 -10.16 38.94
C PRO A 313 -19.10 -10.22 40.13
N TYR A 314 -18.71 -10.87 41.23
CA TYR A 314 -19.58 -11.02 42.42
C TYR A 314 -20.18 -9.68 42.91
N LEU A 315 -19.51 -8.57 42.63
CA LEU A 315 -20.01 -7.21 42.89
C LEU A 315 -21.32 -6.88 42.15
N PHE A 316 -21.55 -7.40 40.95
CA PHE A 316 -22.81 -7.23 40.22
C PHE A 316 -23.95 -8.02 40.86
N LEU A 317 -23.69 -9.24 41.35
CA LEU A 317 -24.69 -10.02 42.08
C LEU A 317 -25.07 -9.35 43.41
N VAL A 318 -24.08 -8.82 44.14
CA VAL A 318 -24.32 -8.06 45.38
C VAL A 318 -25.11 -6.78 45.10
N GLY A 319 -24.74 -6.03 44.06
CA GLY A 319 -25.45 -4.82 43.64
C GLY A 319 -26.90 -5.10 43.22
N PHE A 320 -27.13 -6.19 42.49
CA PHE A 320 -28.48 -6.60 42.08
C PHE A 320 -29.36 -7.01 43.27
N LEU A 321 -28.80 -7.73 44.24
CA LEU A 321 -29.52 -8.10 45.47
C LEU A 321 -29.85 -6.88 46.34
N LEU A 322 -28.93 -5.91 46.44
CA LEU A 322 -29.20 -4.63 47.13
C LEU A 322 -30.30 -3.83 46.43
N PHE A 323 -30.31 -3.80 45.10
CA PHE A 323 -31.35 -3.14 44.32
C PHE A 323 -32.73 -3.77 44.55
N LEU A 324 -32.83 -5.10 44.53
CA LEU A 324 -34.06 -5.82 44.86
C LEU A 324 -34.51 -5.58 46.31
N GLY A 325 -33.58 -5.52 47.26
CA GLY A 325 -33.88 -5.19 48.66
C GLY A 325 -34.46 -3.79 48.83
N LEU A 326 -33.94 -2.80 48.10
CA LEU A 326 -34.44 -1.42 48.13
C LEU A 326 -35.85 -1.30 47.52
N ILE A 327 -36.14 -2.03 46.44
CA ILE A 327 -37.50 -2.09 45.87
C ILE A 327 -38.48 -2.70 46.88
N MET A 328 -38.08 -3.80 47.54
CA MET A 328 -38.93 -4.49 48.50
C MET A 328 -39.20 -3.65 49.76
N LEU A 329 -38.19 -2.91 50.25
CA LEU A 329 -38.34 -1.94 51.34
C LEU A 329 -39.22 -0.74 50.94
N GLY A 330 -39.09 -0.26 49.70
CA GLY A 330 -39.92 0.81 49.15
C GLY A 330 -41.41 0.42 49.03
N TRP A 331 -41.70 -0.83 48.68
CA TRP A 331 -43.07 -1.37 48.67
C TRP A 331 -43.65 -1.57 50.07
N ARG A 332 -42.81 -1.92 51.06
CA ARG A 332 -43.26 -2.12 52.45
C ARG A 332 -43.62 -0.83 53.18
N LYS A 333 -43.09 0.32 52.75
CA LYS A 333 -43.43 1.67 53.27
C LYS A 333 -44.67 2.30 52.64
N ARG A 334 -45.27 1.67 51.62
CA ARG A 334 -46.49 2.14 50.94
C ARG A 334 -47.76 1.36 51.32
N LYS A 335 -47.71 0.54 52.38
CA LYS A 335 -48.88 -0.08 53.02
C LYS A 335 -49.11 0.51 54.39
#